data_AF-N8VDK3-F1
#
_entry.id   AF-N8VDK3-F1
#
_cell.length_a   1.000
_cell.length_b   1.000
_cell.length_c   1.000
_cell.angle_alpha   90.00
_cell.angle_beta   90.00
_cell.angle_gamma   90.00
#
_symmetry.space_group_name_H-M   'P 1'
#
loop_
_entity.id
_entity.type
_entity.pdbx_description
1 polymer ?
#
loop_
_entity_poly.entity_id
_entity_poly.type
_entity_poly.pdbx_seq_one_letter_code
_entity_poly.pdbx_strand_id
1 'polypeptide(L)'
;MRKTEVYQVRLDSQEKKQAFAVFKQLGISPAQAVRLFFKQVVLTKSIPFAIENQNINMEQLLKLRKSKANQTTEDSASNHLEDDHEDLFKELNALLGESDKT
;
A
#
# COMPACT_ATOMS: atom_id res chain seq x y z
N MET A 1 -9.16 -7.63 -32.82
CA MET A 1 -7.94 -6.94 -32.33
C MET A 1 -8.17 -6.51 -30.89
N ARG A 2 -7.16 -6.57 -30.01
CA ARG A 2 -7.27 -6.00 -28.66
C ARG A 2 -7.06 -4.49 -28.73
N LYS A 3 -7.87 -3.71 -27.99
CA LYS A 3 -7.68 -2.26 -27.87
C LYS A 3 -6.38 -1.98 -27.11
N THR A 4 -5.58 -1.04 -27.62
CA THR A 4 -4.34 -0.58 -26.99
C THR A 4 -4.51 0.87 -26.57
N GLU A 5 -4.14 1.19 -25.34
CA GLU A 5 -4.19 2.55 -24.80
C GLU A 5 -2.78 2.97 -24.35
N VAL A 6 -2.50 4.27 -24.42
CA VAL A 6 -1.19 4.84 -24.07
C VAL A 6 -1.25 5.34 -22.64
N TYR A 7 -0.26 4.94 -21.83
CA TYR A 7 -0.07 5.42 -20.46
C TYR A 7 1.20 6.27 -20.40
N GLN A 8 1.08 7.51 -19.92
CA GLN A 8 2.19 8.45 -19.79
C GLN A 8 2.47 8.74 -18.31
N VAL A 9 3.74 8.65 -17.92
CA VAL A 9 4.20 8.90 -16.55
C VAL A 9 5.31 9.95 -16.59
N ARG A 10 5.26 10.90 -15.65
CA ARG A 10 6.37 11.83 -15.42
C ARG A 10 7.33 11.21 -14.41
N LEU A 11 8.62 11.24 -14.72
CA LEU A 11 9.69 10.74 -13.85
C LEU A 11 10.76 11.84 -13.70
N ASP A 12 11.47 11.81 -12.58
CA ASP A 12 12.66 12.63 -12.43
C ASP A 12 13.77 12.21 -13.42
N SER A 13 14.62 13.17 -13.78
CA SER A 13 15.69 12.95 -14.74
C SER A 13 16.74 11.93 -14.25
N GLN A 14 17.08 11.95 -12.95
CA GLN A 14 18.04 11.02 -12.37
C GLN A 14 17.44 9.62 -12.23
N GLU A 15 16.22 9.52 -11.70
CA GLU A 15 15.49 8.26 -11.56
C GLU A 15 15.34 7.55 -12.91
N LYS A 16 14.96 8.28 -13.95
CA LYS A 16 14.87 7.76 -15.31
C LYS A 16 16.18 7.16 -15.79
N LYS A 17 17.31 7.87 -15.62
CA LYS A 17 18.62 7.38 -16.06
C LYS A 17 19.02 6.10 -15.34
N GLN A 18 18.82 6.05 -14.03
CA GLN A 18 19.14 4.90 -13.20
C GLN A 18 18.29 3.69 -13.58
N ALA A 19 16.96 3.84 -13.65
CA ALA A 19 16.06 2.75 -14.02
C ALA A 19 16.36 2.20 -15.42
N PHE A 20 16.66 3.07 -16.39
CA PHE A 20 16.99 2.65 -17.75
C PHE A 20 18.31 1.88 -17.83
N ALA A 21 19.30 2.24 -17.02
CA ALA A 21 20.55 1.49 -16.93
C ALA A 21 20.31 0.06 -16.40
N VAL A 22 19.49 -0.07 -15.35
CA VAL A 22 19.12 -1.37 -14.79
C VAL A 22 18.34 -2.22 -15.80
N PHE A 23 17.33 -1.64 -16.46
CA PHE A 23 16.57 -2.36 -17.48
C PHE A 23 17.44 -2.83 -18.65
N LYS A 24 18.41 -2.00 -19.07
CA LYS A 24 19.38 -2.37 -20.11
C LYS A 24 20.26 -3.53 -19.68
N GLN A 25 20.71 -3.57 -18.42
CA GLN A 25 21.48 -4.69 -17.87
C GLN A 25 20.65 -5.98 -17.83
N LEU A 26 19.36 -5.88 -17.53
CA LEU A 26 18.42 -7.01 -17.53
C LEU A 26 17.96 -7.43 -18.94
N GLY A 27 18.36 -6.69 -19.99
CA GLY A 27 17.97 -6.99 -21.37
C GLY A 27 16.49 -6.74 -21.68
N ILE A 28 15.79 -5.93 -20.88
CA ILE A 28 14.37 -5.60 -21.07
C ILE A 28 14.18 -4.13 -21.41
N SER A 29 13.19 -3.84 -22.23
CA SER A 29 12.77 -2.46 -22.48
C SER A 29 11.94 -1.91 -21.30
N PRO A 30 11.98 -0.59 -21.04
CA PRO A 30 11.13 0.03 -20.01
C PRO A 30 9.64 -0.28 -20.20
N ALA A 31 9.17 -0.30 -21.46
CA ALA A 31 7.78 -0.64 -21.77
C ALA A 31 7.43 -2.09 -21.37
N GLN A 32 8.36 -3.04 -21.57
CA GLN A 32 8.17 -4.43 -21.11
C GLN A 32 8.14 -4.51 -19.59
N ALA A 33 9.03 -3.80 -18.89
CA ALA A 33 9.07 -3.76 -17.43
C ALA A 33 7.75 -3.22 -16.84
N VAL A 34 7.25 -2.08 -17.34
CA VAL A 34 5.97 -1.49 -16.92
C VAL A 34 4.80 -2.43 -17.23
N ARG A 35 4.82 -3.10 -18.39
CA ARG A 35 3.79 -4.09 -18.73
C ARG A 35 3.81 -5.31 -17.80
N LEU A 36 5.00 -5.75 -17.40
CA LEU A 36 5.17 -6.86 -16.45
C LEU A 36 4.63 -6.47 -15.07
N PHE A 37 4.92 -5.25 -14.62
CA PHE A 37 4.34 -4.68 -13.40
C PHE A 37 2.82 -4.74 -13.42
N PHE A 38 2.16 -4.22 -14.46
CA PHE A 38 0.70 -4.24 -14.54
C PHE A 38 0.13 -5.67 -14.57
N LYS A 39 0.79 -6.60 -15.27
CA LYS A 39 0.38 -8.00 -15.26
C LYS A 39 0.41 -8.58 -13.85
N GLN A 40 1.46 -8.30 -13.09
CA GLN A 40 1.60 -8.80 -11.74
C GLN A 40 0.54 -8.20 -10.82
N VAL A 41 0.29 -6.89 -10.88
CA VAL A 41 -0.78 -6.22 -10.13
C VAL A 41 -2.14 -6.87 -10.41
N VAL A 42 -2.45 -7.14 -11.68
CA VAL A 42 -3.71 -7.77 -12.08
C VAL A 42 -3.81 -9.21 -11.57
N LEU A 43 -2.69 -9.94 -11.57
CA LEU A 43 -2.61 -11.35 -11.14
C LEU A 43 -2.77 -11.48 -9.62
N THR A 44 -2.02 -10.70 -8.84
CA THR A 44 -1.97 -10.83 -7.38
C THR A 44 -3.00 -9.97 -6.66
N LYS A 45 -3.64 -9.03 -7.38
CA LYS A 45 -4.51 -7.99 -6.79
C LYS A 45 -3.79 -7.17 -5.72
N SER A 46 -2.47 -7.02 -5.85
CA SER A 46 -1.61 -6.34 -4.89
C SER A 46 -0.45 -5.64 -5.59
N ILE A 47 0.25 -4.78 -4.87
CA ILE A 47 1.47 -4.14 -5.38
C ILE A 47 2.60 -5.18 -5.40
N PRO A 48 3.32 -5.36 -6.53
CA PRO A 48 4.28 -6.44 -6.75
C PRO A 48 5.67 -6.15 -6.16
N PHE A 49 5.70 -5.54 -4.99
CA PHE A 49 6.88 -5.36 -4.16
C PHE A 49 6.41 -5.15 -2.72
N ALA A 50 7.25 -5.52 -1.75
CA ALA A 50 6.97 -5.24 -0.35
C ALA A 50 6.99 -3.73 -0.15
N ILE A 51 5.89 -3.18 0.37
CA ILE A 51 5.85 -1.78 0.80
C ILE A 51 6.45 -1.77 2.20
N GLU A 52 7.77 -1.70 2.27
CA GLU A 52 8.48 -1.51 3.52
C GLU A 52 8.34 -0.05 3.93
N ASN A 53 7.30 0.23 4.70
CA ASN A 53 7.16 1.50 5.37
C ASN A 53 8.11 1.45 6.57
N GLN A 54 9.30 2.06 6.43
CA GLN A 54 10.38 2.02 7.43
C GLN A 54 9.95 2.47 8.84
N ASN A 55 8.76 3.05 8.98
CA ASN A 55 8.23 3.59 10.23
C ASN A 55 7.20 2.71 10.95
N ILE A 56 6.67 1.63 10.36
CA ILE A 56 5.72 0.75 11.08
C ILE A 56 6.44 -0.46 11.62
N ASN A 57 6.81 -0.38 12.91
CA ASN A 57 7.28 -1.51 13.66
C ASN A 57 6.16 -2.56 13.74
N MET A 58 6.23 -3.60 12.90
CA MET A 58 5.28 -4.71 12.85
C MET A 58 5.00 -5.30 14.24
N GLU A 59 5.97 -5.26 15.17
CA GLU A 59 5.79 -5.73 16.54
C GLU A 59 4.75 -4.91 17.32
N GLN A 60 4.68 -3.59 17.10
CA GLN A 60 3.68 -2.72 17.73
C GLN A 60 2.28 -3.00 17.18
N LEU A 61 2.15 -3.24 15.88
CA LEU A 61 0.86 -3.58 15.26
C LEU A 61 0.34 -4.94 15.73
N LEU A 62 1.23 -5.94 15.87
CA LEU A 62 0.87 -7.24 16.43
C LEU A 62 0.52 -7.16 17.93
N LYS A 63 1.23 -6.33 18.72
CA LYS A 63 0.88 -6.09 20.14
C LYS A 63 -0.49 -5.43 20.29
N LEU A 64 -0.81 -4.46 19.43
CA LEU A 64 -2.12 -3.79 19.44
C LEU A 64 -3.27 -4.75 19.05
N ARG A 65 -3.05 -5.61 18.06
CA ARG A 65 -4.01 -6.67 17.69
C ARG A 65 -4.25 -7.66 18.83
N LYS A 66 -3.20 -8.04 19.56
CA LYS A 66 -3.30 -8.97 20.70
C LYS A 66 -3.93 -8.33 21.94
N SER A 67 -3.72 -7.03 22.17
CA SER A 67 -4.33 -6.33 23.31
C SER A 67 -5.84 -6.12 23.14
N LYS A 68 -6.35 -5.89 21.92
CA LYS A 68 -7.80 -5.82 21.67
C LYS A 68 -8.51 -7.18 21.70
N ALA A 69 -7.85 -8.26 21.25
CA ALA A 69 -8.46 -9.60 21.26
C ALA A 69 -8.71 -10.17 22.67
N ASN A 70 -7.99 -9.68 23.69
CA ASN A 70 -8.18 -10.10 25.08
C ASN A 70 -9.21 -9.26 25.85
N GLN A 71 -9.78 -8.20 25.26
CA GLN A 71 -10.80 -7.36 25.90
C GLN A 71 -12.24 -7.69 25.48
N THR A 72 -12.45 -8.65 24.56
CA THR A 72 -13.78 -8.94 23.98
C THR A 72 -14.53 -10.11 24.63
N THR A 73 -14.07 -10.65 25.77
CA THR A 73 -14.75 -11.79 26.42
C THR A 73 -15.72 -11.47 27.55
N GLU A 74 -15.80 -10.24 28.05
CA GLU A 74 -16.81 -9.89 29.07
C GLU A 74 -17.35 -8.49 28.79
N ASP A 75 -18.33 -8.39 27.89
CA ASP A 75 -19.65 -7.82 28.25
C ASP A 75 -20.54 -7.64 27.02
N SER A 76 -21.68 -8.34 27.09
CA SER A 76 -23.01 -7.91 26.63
C SER A 76 -23.25 -7.62 25.15
N ALA A 77 -24.04 -8.52 24.58
CA ALA A 77 -24.79 -8.37 23.35
C ALA A 77 -25.59 -7.06 23.30
N SER A 78 -25.31 -6.18 22.33
CA SER A 78 -26.29 -5.46 21.52
C SER A 78 -25.60 -4.34 20.71
N ASN A 79 -25.82 -4.35 19.39
CA ASN A 79 -25.77 -3.18 18.49
C ASN A 79 -24.63 -2.16 18.69
N HIS A 80 -23.53 -2.27 17.94
CA HIS A 80 -22.82 -1.12 17.34
C HIS A 80 -21.62 -1.62 16.53
N LEU A 81 -21.89 -2.15 15.32
CA LEU A 81 -20.85 -2.53 14.36
C LEU A 81 -20.45 -1.37 13.42
N GLU A 82 -20.94 -0.15 13.67
CA GLU A 82 -20.72 1.01 12.80
C GLU A 82 -19.81 2.09 13.43
N ASP A 83 -19.73 2.19 14.77
CA ASP A 83 -18.86 3.18 15.45
C ASP A 83 -17.37 2.75 15.49
N ASP A 84 -17.09 1.46 15.40
CA ASP A 84 -15.72 0.91 15.51
C ASP A 84 -14.83 1.21 14.28
N HIS A 85 -15.44 1.66 13.18
CA HIS A 85 -14.72 2.07 11.99
C HIS A 85 -14.26 3.53 12.05
N GLU A 86 -15.09 4.42 12.60
CA GLU A 86 -14.76 5.85 12.67
C GLU A 86 -13.60 6.13 13.63
N ASP A 87 -13.59 5.49 14.79
CA ASP A 87 -12.47 5.63 15.73
C ASP A 87 -11.18 5.04 15.17
N LEU A 88 -11.26 3.95 14.39
CA LEU A 88 -10.11 3.35 13.72
C LEU A 88 -9.52 4.27 12.64
N PHE A 89 -10.37 4.89 11.81
CA PHE A 89 -9.90 5.84 10.79
C PHE A 89 -9.36 7.13 11.41
N LYS A 90 -9.98 7.61 12.49
CA LYS A 90 -9.52 8.79 13.23
C LYS A 90 -8.16 8.57 13.89
N GLU A 91 -7.93 7.40 14.46
CA GLU A 91 -6.64 7.02 15.06
C GLU A 91 -5.57 6.79 13.98
N LEU A 92 -5.93 6.20 12.83
CA LEU A 92 -5.03 6.10 11.68
C LEU A 92 -4.65 7.48 11.11
N ASN A 93 -5.60 8.40 11.03
CA ASN A 93 -5.36 9.76 10.53
C ASN A 93 -4.44 10.55 11.48
N ALA A 94 -4.59 10.34 12.79
CA ALA A 94 -3.70 10.89 13.81
C ALA A 94 -2.28 10.30 13.72
N LEU A 95 -2.15 9.00 13.41
CA LEU A 95 -0.86 8.32 13.26
C LEU A 95 -0.13 8.69 11.95
N LEU A 96 -0.87 8.95 10.87
CA LEU A 96 -0.32 9.40 9.59
C LEU A 96 0.06 10.89 9.58
N GLY A 97 -0.28 11.64 10.64
CA GLY A 97 0.05 13.06 10.77
C GLY A 97 -0.77 13.98 9.86
N GLU A 98 -1.87 13.51 9.26
CA GLU A 98 -2.80 14.34 8.48
C GLU A 98 -3.84 15.04 9.38
N SER A 99 -3.38 15.61 10.50
CA SER A 99 -4.21 16.45 11.36
C SER A 99 -4.24 17.93 10.96
N ASP A 100 -3.67 18.31 9.81
CA ASP A 100 -3.81 19.68 9.28
C ASP A 100 -4.03 19.71 7.76
N LYS A 101 -5.30 19.78 7.39
CA LYS A 101 -5.73 20.55 6.21
C LYS A 101 -7.15 21.08 6.43
N THR A 102 -7.19 22.21 7.12
CA THR A 102 -8.21 23.23 6.88
C THR A 102 -8.01 23.86 5.51
#